data_AF-A0AAJ1MJ99-F1
#
_entry.id   AF-A0AAJ1MJ99-F1
#
_cell.length_a   1.000
_cell.length_b   1.000
_cell.length_c   1.000
_cell.angle_alpha   90.00
_cell.angle_beta   90.00
_cell.angle_gamma   90.00
#
_symmetry.space_group_name_H-M   'P 1'
#
loop_
_entity.id
_entity.type
_entity.pdbx_description
1 polymer ?
#
loop_
_entity_poly.entity_id
_entity_poly.type
_entity_poly.pdbx_seq_one_letter_code
_entity_poly.pdbx_strand_id
1 'polypeptide(L)'
;METAIIAKCRMEDRMKLRTSVGTLVPSSFLKKDGSRTDPRISYFPSGELKSVTLEESAFIKTSVGVFSSERVAFYRSGKLRKIFPQTGFPGRNSSGAVDIDTLAGTINVEPEYLQFYETGEIKRIVFQPSEVVELYTPAGMIKARKGVFFHRNGTVARCEPAAETIVQTPIGRITAYNPDPESSLVGGETLAFNEDGRLTSVCTVKNIIVQNPGSSNERLLSPDTIQSYCDEDSYILLPLNIRFEGGYTTCENMSGIHVLATGAGMTCIKSYMPDKKNFRH
;
A
#
# COMPACT_ATOMS: atom_id res chain seq x y z
N MET A 1 -0.37 64.70 24.47
CA MET A 1 0.71 64.27 23.58
C MET A 1 0.47 62.80 23.25
N GLU A 2 0.50 62.50 21.96
CA GLU A 2 -0.22 61.41 21.27
C GLU A 2 0.10 60.00 21.77
N THR A 3 -0.95 59.26 22.11
CA THR A 3 -0.96 57.80 22.14
C THR A 3 -1.24 57.30 20.72
N ALA A 4 -0.21 56.82 20.03
CA ALA A 4 -0.39 56.12 18.76
C ALA A 4 -1.06 54.75 19.04
N ILE A 5 -2.31 54.61 18.62
CA ILE A 5 -3.02 53.33 18.56
C ILE A 5 -2.62 52.64 17.25
N ILE A 6 -1.94 51.50 17.33
CA ILE A 6 -1.69 50.65 16.16
C ILE A 6 -3.05 50.10 15.69
N ALA A 7 -3.61 50.68 14.63
CA ALA A 7 -4.99 50.40 14.20
C ALA A 7 -5.16 49.20 13.25
N LYS A 8 -4.08 48.65 12.68
CA LYS A 8 -4.10 47.39 11.91
C LYS A 8 -2.68 47.04 11.46
N CYS A 9 -2.19 45.86 11.84
CA CYS A 9 -1.05 45.24 11.20
C CYS A 9 -1.60 44.07 10.37
N ARG A 10 -1.55 44.17 9.04
CA ARG A 10 -1.82 43.04 8.15
C ARG A 10 -0.47 42.37 7.93
N MET A 11 -0.25 41.20 8.52
CA MET A 11 0.92 40.39 8.15
C MET A 11 0.77 39.98 6.69
N GLU A 12 1.44 40.69 5.78
CA GLU A 12 1.44 40.40 4.34
C GLU A 12 2.54 39.39 3.95
N ASP A 13 3.50 39.12 4.84
CA ASP A 13 4.48 38.07 4.62
C ASP A 13 3.87 36.70 4.90
N ARG A 14 3.47 36.03 3.82
CA ARG A 14 3.12 34.61 3.85
C ARG A 14 4.31 33.84 4.45
N MET A 15 4.05 33.04 5.48
CA MET A 15 5.05 32.17 6.09
C MET A 15 5.68 31.28 5.02
N LYS A 16 7.01 31.33 4.90
CA LYS A 16 7.79 30.50 3.97
C LYS A 16 8.61 29.50 4.75
N LEU A 17 8.46 28.22 4.43
CA LEU A 17 9.22 27.13 5.03
C LEU A 17 10.31 26.67 4.07
N ARG A 18 11.58 26.78 4.45
CA ARG A 18 12.69 26.19 3.69
C ARG A 18 12.79 24.71 4.04
N THR A 19 12.76 23.84 3.03
CA THR A 19 12.76 22.38 3.20
C THR A 19 13.72 21.71 2.20
N SER A 20 13.90 20.39 2.33
CA SER A 20 14.68 19.58 1.39
C SER A 20 14.12 19.57 -0.04
N VAL A 21 12.84 19.93 -0.22
CA VAL A 21 12.16 19.99 -1.52
C VAL A 21 11.93 21.43 -2.00
N GLY A 22 12.62 22.39 -1.39
CA GLY A 22 12.50 23.81 -1.73
C GLY A 22 11.70 24.61 -0.71
N THR A 23 11.25 25.80 -1.12
CA THR A 23 10.48 26.70 -0.25
C THR A 23 8.99 26.40 -0.40
N LEU A 24 8.33 26.06 0.70
CA LEU A 24 6.92 25.75 0.76
C LEU A 24 6.13 26.89 1.41
N VAL A 25 4.94 27.17 0.88
CA VAL A 25 4.00 28.15 1.43
C VAL A 25 2.79 27.40 2.00
N PRO A 26 2.67 27.30 3.33
CA PRO A 26 1.52 26.66 3.97
C PRO A 26 0.21 27.35 3.61
N SER A 27 -0.86 26.57 3.52
CA SER A 27 -2.22 27.05 3.35
C SER A 27 -2.61 27.98 4.50
N SER A 28 -3.27 29.08 4.18
CA SER A 28 -3.84 30.06 5.10
C SER A 28 -5.09 29.51 5.79
N PHE A 29 -5.87 28.69 5.08
CA PHE A 29 -7.07 28.01 5.59
C PHE A 29 -6.80 26.53 5.89
N LEU A 30 -7.57 25.97 6.82
CA LEU A 30 -7.64 24.51 6.97
C LEU A 30 -8.39 23.95 5.76
N LYS A 31 -7.73 23.12 4.96
CA LYS A 31 -8.41 22.36 3.91
C LYS A 31 -9.15 21.20 4.58
N LYS A 32 -10.46 21.09 4.31
CA LYS A 32 -11.24 19.90 4.65
C LYS A 32 -11.07 18.90 3.51
N ASP A 33 -10.49 17.75 3.82
CA ASP A 33 -10.54 16.57 2.96
C ASP A 33 -11.47 15.56 3.64
N GLY A 34 -12.71 15.47 3.16
CA GLY A 34 -13.75 14.64 3.77
C GLY A 34 -13.96 14.91 5.27
N SER A 35 -13.94 13.85 6.08
CA SER A 35 -14.14 13.89 7.55
C SER A 35 -12.90 14.33 8.34
N ARG A 36 -11.74 14.52 7.70
CA ARG A 36 -10.49 14.92 8.35
C ARG A 36 -10.12 16.37 8.05
N THR A 37 -9.81 17.10 9.11
CA THR A 37 -9.24 18.45 9.01
C THR A 37 -7.73 18.32 9.05
N ASP A 38 -7.07 18.34 7.89
CA ASP A 38 -5.61 18.23 7.87
C ASP A 38 -4.97 19.53 8.37
N PRO A 39 -4.06 19.46 9.35
CA PRO A 39 -3.40 20.65 9.87
C PRO A 39 -2.51 21.27 8.79
N ARG A 40 -2.53 22.61 8.70
CA ARG A 40 -1.71 23.39 7.75
C ARG A 40 -0.23 23.02 7.80
N ILE A 41 0.29 22.89 9.02
CA ILE A 41 1.63 22.41 9.32
C ILE A 41 1.49 21.43 10.47
N SER A 42 2.14 20.27 10.36
CA SER A 42 2.26 19.33 11.47
C SER A 42 3.73 19.07 11.79
N TYR A 43 3.99 18.79 13.07
CA TYR A 43 5.32 18.46 13.58
C TYR A 43 5.31 17.08 14.24
N PHE A 44 6.47 16.44 14.31
CA PHE A 44 6.68 15.31 15.20
C PHE A 44 6.72 15.79 16.66
N PRO A 45 6.50 14.90 17.65
CA PRO A 45 6.64 15.27 19.07
C PRO A 45 8.00 15.88 19.45
N SER A 46 9.06 15.56 18.70
CA SER A 46 10.41 16.10 18.85
C SER A 46 10.63 17.46 18.17
N GLY A 47 9.62 18.00 17.48
CA GLY A 47 9.63 19.36 16.92
C GLY A 47 10.01 19.47 15.45
N GLU A 48 10.43 18.40 14.78
CA GLU A 48 10.76 18.43 13.35
C GLU A 48 9.50 18.47 12.49
N LEU A 49 9.62 19.09 11.32
CA LEU A 49 8.52 19.22 10.36
C LEU A 49 8.05 17.84 9.88
N LYS A 50 6.75 17.57 10.02
CA LYS A 50 6.13 16.30 9.62
C LYS A 50 5.35 16.41 8.32
N SER A 51 4.57 17.47 8.15
CA SER A 51 3.85 17.73 6.89
C SER A 51 3.45 19.19 6.73
N VAL A 52 3.25 19.61 5.49
CA VAL A 52 2.72 20.93 5.12
C VAL A 52 1.63 20.74 4.06
N THR A 53 0.43 21.25 4.33
CA THR A 53 -0.62 21.45 3.32
C THR A 53 -0.43 22.83 2.71
N LEU A 54 -0.37 22.90 1.38
CA LEU A 54 0.04 24.10 0.65
C LEU A 54 -1.16 24.96 0.26
N GLU A 55 -0.96 26.27 0.25
CA GLU A 55 -1.94 27.27 -0.22
C GLU A 55 -2.24 27.02 -1.70
N GLU A 56 -1.19 27.19 -2.51
CA GLU A 56 -1.11 26.85 -3.92
C GLU A 56 -0.26 25.58 -4.07
N SER A 57 -0.57 24.75 -5.06
CA SER A 57 0.23 23.58 -5.31
C SER A 57 1.65 23.96 -5.72
N ALA A 58 2.63 23.14 -5.32
CA ALA A 58 4.03 23.34 -5.64
C ALA A 58 4.55 22.18 -6.48
N PHE A 59 5.41 22.48 -7.45
CA PHE A 59 6.12 21.46 -8.22
C PHE A 59 7.24 20.85 -7.38
N ILE A 60 7.08 19.57 -7.05
CA ILE A 60 8.04 18.79 -6.28
C ILE A 60 8.81 17.88 -7.23
N LYS A 61 10.13 18.06 -7.30
CA LYS A 61 11.03 17.15 -8.02
C LYS A 61 11.27 15.90 -7.17
N THR A 62 11.09 14.73 -7.78
CA THR A 62 11.26 13.42 -7.14
C THR A 62 12.13 12.51 -8.03
N SER A 63 12.43 11.29 -7.55
CA SER A 63 13.14 10.29 -8.35
C SER A 63 12.36 9.78 -9.56
N VAL A 64 11.03 9.94 -9.57
CA VAL A 64 10.13 9.42 -10.62
C VAL A 64 9.41 10.53 -11.38
N GLY A 65 9.94 11.76 -11.33
CA GLY A 65 9.41 12.90 -12.09
C GLY A 65 9.11 14.12 -11.23
N VAL A 66 8.47 15.10 -11.85
CA VAL A 66 8.07 16.36 -11.22
C VAL A 66 6.55 16.40 -11.13
N PHE A 67 6.03 16.62 -9.92
CA PHE A 67 4.61 16.57 -9.64
C PHE A 67 4.15 17.86 -8.99
N SER A 68 3.04 18.43 -9.48
CA SER A 68 2.32 19.46 -8.75
C SER A 68 1.65 18.82 -7.55
N SER A 69 1.96 19.27 -6.34
CA SER A 69 1.48 18.68 -5.10
C SER A 69 0.80 19.71 -4.23
N GLU A 70 -0.30 19.34 -3.59
CA GLU A 70 -1.02 20.18 -2.64
C GLU A 70 -0.61 19.93 -1.18
N ARG A 71 0.08 18.82 -0.92
CA ARG A 71 0.58 18.47 0.41
C ARG A 71 1.86 17.67 0.33
N VAL A 72 2.79 17.97 1.23
CA VAL A 72 4.07 17.27 1.33
C VAL A 72 4.27 16.77 2.76
N ALA A 73 4.80 15.57 2.92
CA ALA A 73 5.18 15.01 4.20
C ALA A 73 6.63 14.55 4.23
N PHE A 74 7.23 14.60 5.41
CA PHE A 74 8.66 14.38 5.63
C PHE A 74 8.92 13.23 6.62
N TYR A 75 10.11 12.68 6.54
CA TYR A 75 10.73 11.90 7.61
C TYR A 75 11.24 12.85 8.71
N ARG A 76 11.56 12.30 9.90
CA ARG A 76 12.15 13.11 10.99
C ARG A 76 13.47 13.78 10.57
N SER A 77 14.23 13.17 9.67
CA SER A 77 15.43 13.75 9.06
C SER A 77 15.17 14.97 8.16
N GLY A 78 13.91 15.32 7.89
CA GLY A 78 13.53 16.38 6.95
C GLY A 78 13.56 15.95 5.48
N LYS A 79 13.90 14.70 5.17
CA LYS A 79 13.83 14.16 3.80
C LYS A 79 12.39 13.91 3.36
N LEU A 80 12.15 13.98 2.05
CA LEU A 80 10.84 13.73 1.45
C LEU A 80 10.33 12.33 1.80
N ARG A 81 9.09 12.24 2.29
CA ARG A 81 8.42 10.98 2.60
C ARG A 81 7.23 10.74 1.68
N LYS A 82 6.36 11.74 1.51
CA LYS A 82 5.17 11.63 0.67
C LYS A 82 4.88 12.93 -0.05
N ILE A 83 4.29 12.82 -1.24
CA ILE A 83 3.59 13.90 -1.90
C ILE A 83 2.16 13.47 -2.22
N PHE A 84 1.25 14.42 -2.20
CA PHE A 84 -0.15 14.26 -2.60
C PHE A 84 -0.34 15.09 -3.87
N PRO A 85 -0.25 14.47 -5.06
CA PRO A 85 -0.38 15.19 -6.32
C PRO A 85 -1.75 15.86 -6.41
N GLN A 86 -1.78 17.09 -6.92
CA GLN A 86 -3.05 17.74 -7.22
C GLN A 86 -3.61 17.14 -8.51
N THR A 87 -4.85 16.66 -8.46
CA THR A 87 -5.55 16.12 -9.62
C THR A 87 -6.55 17.17 -10.16
N GLY A 88 -6.75 17.21 -11.48
CA GLY A 88 -7.75 18.10 -12.12
C GLY A 88 -7.36 19.58 -12.37
N PHE A 89 -6.07 19.95 -12.52
CA PHE A 89 -5.70 21.33 -12.88
C PHE A 89 -6.04 21.67 -14.34
N PRO A 90 -6.60 22.87 -14.65
CA PRO A 90 -6.88 23.27 -16.03
C PRO A 90 -5.57 23.39 -16.85
N GLY A 91 -5.43 22.57 -17.90
CA GLY A 91 -4.26 22.54 -18.79
C GLY A 91 -3.52 21.19 -18.86
N ARG A 92 -3.82 20.24 -17.98
CA ARG A 92 -3.51 18.81 -18.17
C ARG A 92 -4.79 18.07 -18.56
N ASN A 93 -4.66 16.95 -19.26
CA ASN A 93 -5.79 16.07 -19.60
C ASN A 93 -6.66 15.88 -18.35
N SER A 94 -7.97 16.07 -18.50
CA SER A 94 -8.98 16.14 -17.44
C SER A 94 -9.08 14.92 -16.52
N SER A 95 -8.23 13.91 -16.70
CA SER A 95 -8.21 12.64 -15.97
C SER A 95 -7.34 12.64 -14.71
N GLY A 96 -6.59 13.71 -14.39
CA GLY A 96 -5.70 13.73 -13.21
C GLY A 96 -4.51 12.75 -13.27
N ALA A 97 -4.52 11.84 -14.24
CA ALA A 97 -3.54 10.79 -14.42
C ALA A 97 -2.17 11.32 -14.81
N VAL A 98 -1.14 10.63 -14.33
CA VAL A 98 0.27 10.92 -14.59
C VAL A 98 0.99 9.64 -15.00
N ASP A 99 1.94 9.77 -15.91
CA ASP A 99 2.86 8.70 -16.26
C ASP A 99 3.99 8.64 -15.25
N ILE A 100 4.24 7.45 -14.70
CA ILE A 100 5.30 7.16 -13.75
C ILE A 100 6.12 6.00 -14.30
N ASP A 101 7.33 6.29 -14.76
CA ASP A 101 8.23 5.25 -15.27
C ASP A 101 8.84 4.45 -14.11
N THR A 102 8.66 3.14 -14.16
CA THR A 102 9.18 2.20 -13.17
C THR A 102 9.77 0.96 -13.86
N LEU A 103 10.46 0.11 -13.09
CA LEU A 103 10.88 -1.19 -13.60
C LEU A 103 9.69 -2.15 -13.88
N ALA A 104 8.50 -1.81 -13.38
CA ALA A 104 7.25 -2.53 -13.67
C ALA A 104 6.57 -2.03 -14.97
N GLY A 105 7.22 -1.13 -15.71
CA GLY A 105 6.65 -0.41 -16.85
C GLY A 105 6.21 1.01 -16.48
N THR A 106 5.68 1.73 -17.48
CA THR A 106 5.08 3.04 -17.29
C THR A 106 3.68 2.88 -16.70
N ILE A 107 3.48 3.40 -15.50
CA ILE A 107 2.21 3.38 -14.77
C ILE A 107 1.49 4.69 -15.08
N ASN A 108 0.41 4.62 -15.87
CA ASN A 108 -0.51 5.73 -16.07
C ASN A 108 -1.64 5.62 -15.03
N VAL A 109 -1.70 6.54 -14.08
CA VAL A 109 -2.65 6.46 -12.95
C VAL A 109 -2.95 7.83 -12.37
N GLU A 110 -4.13 8.00 -11.76
CA GLU A 110 -4.39 9.09 -10.81
C GLU A 110 -3.95 8.66 -9.39
N PRO A 111 -2.79 9.11 -8.88
CA PRO A 111 -2.33 8.71 -7.56
C PRO A 111 -3.07 9.49 -6.47
N GLU A 112 -3.50 8.79 -5.43
CA GLU A 112 -3.87 9.41 -4.15
C GLU A 112 -2.62 10.03 -3.50
N TYR A 113 -1.53 9.26 -3.46
CA TYR A 113 -0.22 9.78 -3.08
C TYR A 113 0.93 8.90 -3.56
N LEU A 114 2.10 9.52 -3.66
CA LEU A 114 3.37 8.84 -3.84
C LEU A 114 4.12 8.85 -2.51
N GLN A 115 4.73 7.72 -2.15
CA GLN A 115 5.59 7.60 -0.98
C GLN A 115 6.97 7.12 -1.39
N PHE A 116 7.99 7.70 -0.77
CA PHE A 116 9.39 7.45 -1.04
C PHE A 116 10.07 6.78 0.14
N TYR A 117 11.14 6.05 -0.12
CA TYR A 117 12.11 5.70 0.90
C TYR A 117 12.87 6.96 1.34
N GLU A 118 13.45 6.92 2.53
CA GLU A 118 14.27 8.02 3.03
C GLU A 118 15.54 8.25 2.19
N THR A 119 15.94 7.27 1.40
CA THR A 119 16.99 7.34 0.39
C THR A 119 16.55 8.03 -0.91
N GLY A 120 15.25 8.21 -1.13
CA GLY A 120 14.66 9.02 -2.20
C GLY A 120 13.95 8.23 -3.31
N GLU A 121 14.17 6.91 -3.41
CA GLU A 121 13.53 6.03 -4.37
C GLU A 121 12.04 5.87 -4.06
N ILE A 122 11.23 5.60 -5.09
CA ILE A 122 9.80 5.33 -4.91
C ILE A 122 9.62 4.06 -4.06
N LYS A 123 8.77 4.16 -3.04
CA LYS A 123 8.42 3.05 -2.15
C LYS A 123 7.05 2.47 -2.49
N ARG A 124 6.09 3.35 -2.79
CA ARG A 124 4.76 2.93 -3.26
C ARG A 124 4.03 4.05 -3.97
N ILE A 125 3.16 3.64 -4.88
CA ILE A 125 2.15 4.46 -5.53
C ILE A 125 0.82 3.95 -4.99
N VAL A 126 0.04 4.83 -4.34
CA VAL A 126 -1.33 4.51 -3.91
C VAL A 126 -2.27 5.18 -4.88
N PHE A 127 -3.20 4.40 -5.41
CA PHE A 127 -4.09 4.84 -6.46
C PHE A 127 -5.36 5.45 -5.85
N GLN A 128 -6.01 6.35 -6.58
CA GLN A 128 -7.37 6.74 -6.24
C GLN A 128 -8.31 5.53 -6.23
N PRO A 129 -9.45 5.59 -5.52
CA PRO A 129 -10.49 4.56 -5.63
C PRO A 129 -10.87 4.32 -7.10
N SER A 130 -11.17 3.07 -7.44
CA SER A 130 -11.55 2.61 -8.79
C SER A 130 -10.44 2.56 -9.85
N GLU A 131 -9.26 3.12 -9.59
CA GLU A 131 -8.11 2.99 -10.50
C GLU A 131 -7.62 1.53 -10.56
N VAL A 132 -7.41 1.07 -11.80
CA VAL A 132 -6.82 -0.24 -12.11
C VAL A 132 -5.73 -0.05 -13.14
N VAL A 133 -4.52 -0.50 -12.83
CA VAL A 133 -3.35 -0.34 -13.69
C VAL A 133 -2.79 -1.71 -14.07
N GLU A 134 -2.40 -1.87 -15.33
CA GLU A 134 -1.62 -3.02 -15.79
C GLU A 134 -0.14 -2.79 -15.48
N LEU A 135 0.49 -3.76 -14.81
CA LEU A 135 1.92 -3.69 -14.48
C LEU A 135 2.63 -5.02 -14.69
N TYR A 136 3.89 -4.94 -15.10
CA TYR A 136 4.77 -6.09 -15.19
C TYR A 136 5.28 -6.47 -13.81
N THR A 137 4.89 -7.65 -13.33
CA THR A 137 5.40 -8.26 -12.09
C THR A 137 6.29 -9.45 -12.41
N PRO A 138 7.06 -9.96 -11.44
CA PRO A 138 7.74 -11.25 -11.60
C PRO A 138 6.79 -12.43 -11.85
N ALA A 139 5.50 -12.32 -11.51
CA ALA A 139 4.46 -13.30 -11.82
C ALA A 139 3.80 -13.09 -13.21
N GLY A 140 4.29 -12.14 -14.01
CA GLY A 140 3.71 -11.76 -15.29
C GLY A 140 2.92 -10.45 -15.23
N MET A 141 2.10 -10.20 -16.26
CA MET A 141 1.25 -9.02 -16.33
C MET A 141 0.08 -9.13 -15.34
N ILE A 142 -0.06 -8.15 -14.45
CA ILE A 142 -1.12 -8.12 -13.44
C ILE A 142 -1.89 -6.80 -13.57
N LYS A 143 -3.23 -6.89 -13.59
CA LYS A 143 -4.10 -5.74 -13.34
C LYS A 143 -4.21 -5.51 -11.85
N ALA A 144 -3.59 -4.46 -11.32
CA ALA A 144 -3.63 -4.16 -9.90
C ALA A 144 -4.57 -3.01 -9.56
N ARG A 145 -5.14 -3.08 -8.37
CA ARG A 145 -5.96 -2.04 -7.73
C ARG A 145 -5.25 -1.54 -6.47
N LYS A 146 -5.75 -0.44 -5.89
CA LYS A 146 -5.31 0.17 -4.61
C LYS A 146 -3.88 0.75 -4.60
N GLY A 147 -2.92 0.08 -5.22
CA GLY A 147 -1.56 0.56 -5.34
C GLY A 147 -0.55 -0.54 -5.65
N VAL A 148 0.69 -0.09 -5.82
CA VAL A 148 1.86 -0.96 -6.01
C VAL A 148 2.98 -0.50 -5.09
N PHE A 149 3.72 -1.46 -4.57
CA PHE A 149 4.86 -1.23 -3.68
C PHE A 149 6.12 -1.73 -4.35
N PHE A 150 7.22 -1.05 -4.08
CA PHE A 150 8.51 -1.33 -4.67
C PHE A 150 9.55 -1.57 -3.59
N HIS A 151 10.51 -2.44 -3.90
CA HIS A 151 11.77 -2.51 -3.19
C HIS A 151 12.64 -1.30 -3.56
N ARG A 152 13.72 -1.06 -2.80
CA ARG A 152 14.62 0.07 -3.09
C ARG A 152 15.30 -0.03 -4.45
N ASN A 153 15.54 -1.25 -4.94
CA ASN A 153 16.08 -1.50 -6.27
C ASN A 153 15.05 -1.22 -7.41
N GLY A 154 13.81 -0.85 -7.07
CA GLY A 154 12.75 -0.53 -8.01
C GLY A 154 11.90 -1.71 -8.48
N THR A 155 12.21 -2.95 -8.08
CA THR A 155 11.37 -4.11 -8.43
C THR A 155 10.08 -4.11 -7.61
N VAL A 156 9.02 -4.72 -8.16
CA VAL A 156 7.73 -4.82 -7.47
C VAL A 156 7.87 -5.68 -6.23
N ALA A 157 7.57 -5.11 -5.07
CA ALA A 157 7.54 -5.80 -3.79
C ALA A 157 6.20 -6.47 -3.54
N ARG A 158 5.09 -5.77 -3.84
CA ARG A 158 3.73 -6.31 -3.68
C ARG A 158 2.69 -5.52 -4.47
N CYS A 159 1.59 -6.19 -4.80
CA CYS A 159 0.43 -5.57 -5.45
C CYS A 159 -0.86 -6.36 -5.14
N GLU A 160 -2.00 -5.69 -5.30
CA GLU A 160 -3.32 -6.29 -5.12
C GLU A 160 -3.99 -6.49 -6.48
N PRO A 161 -4.19 -7.74 -6.96
CA PRO A 161 -4.95 -8.01 -8.17
C PRO A 161 -6.36 -7.40 -8.13
N ALA A 162 -6.79 -6.82 -9.23
CA ALA A 162 -8.12 -6.24 -9.38
C ALA A 162 -9.23 -7.30 -9.44
N ALA A 163 -8.88 -8.52 -9.84
CA ALA A 163 -9.75 -9.69 -9.92
C ALA A 163 -8.94 -10.98 -9.67
N GLU A 164 -9.65 -12.11 -9.54
CA GLU A 164 -9.06 -13.44 -9.47
C GLU A 164 -8.02 -13.65 -10.59
N THR A 165 -6.75 -13.84 -10.20
CA THR A 165 -5.64 -13.94 -11.14
C THR A 165 -4.85 -15.22 -10.88
N ILE A 166 -4.68 -16.05 -11.90
CA ILE A 166 -3.92 -17.30 -11.77
C ILE A 166 -2.42 -17.00 -11.84
N VAL A 167 -1.68 -17.34 -10.79
CA VAL A 167 -0.23 -17.18 -10.71
C VAL A 167 0.48 -18.52 -10.55
N GLN A 168 1.69 -18.62 -11.12
CA GLN A 168 2.56 -19.77 -10.91
C GLN A 168 3.26 -19.65 -9.56
N THR A 169 3.21 -20.70 -8.75
CA THR A 169 3.82 -20.75 -7.42
C THR A 169 4.68 -22.01 -7.27
N PRO A 170 5.52 -22.09 -6.21
CA PRO A 170 6.26 -23.31 -5.88
C PRO A 170 5.39 -24.56 -5.68
N ILE A 171 4.10 -24.39 -5.37
CA ILE A 171 3.16 -25.50 -5.14
C ILE A 171 2.13 -25.66 -6.27
N GLY A 172 2.39 -25.06 -7.44
CA GLY A 172 1.52 -25.12 -8.61
C GLY A 172 0.78 -23.81 -8.87
N ARG A 173 -0.31 -23.88 -9.64
CA ARG A 173 -1.09 -22.69 -10.01
C ARG A 173 -2.07 -22.35 -8.90
N ILE A 174 -2.06 -21.09 -8.46
CA ILE A 174 -2.97 -20.58 -7.41
C ILE A 174 -3.74 -19.38 -7.97
N THR A 175 -5.03 -19.30 -7.65
CA THR A 175 -5.85 -18.12 -7.92
C THR A 175 -5.62 -17.07 -6.83
N ALA A 176 -4.82 -16.05 -7.14
CA ALA A 176 -4.52 -14.95 -6.23
C ALA A 176 -5.68 -13.94 -6.20
N TYR A 177 -6.27 -13.73 -5.02
CA TYR A 177 -7.27 -12.69 -4.77
C TYR A 177 -7.51 -12.50 -3.27
N ASN A 178 -7.53 -11.25 -2.81
CA ASN A 178 -8.05 -10.86 -1.52
C ASN A 178 -9.19 -9.84 -1.73
N PRO A 179 -10.45 -10.14 -1.35
CA PRO A 179 -11.56 -9.21 -1.50
C PRO A 179 -11.41 -7.96 -0.63
N ASP A 180 -10.67 -8.05 0.48
CA ASP A 180 -10.53 -6.98 1.48
C ASP A 180 -9.08 -6.88 2.03
N PRO A 181 -8.14 -6.36 1.22
CA PRO A 181 -6.73 -6.28 1.60
C PRO A 181 -6.40 -5.22 2.66
N GLU A 182 -7.35 -4.36 3.01
CA GLU A 182 -7.16 -3.29 4.00
C GLU A 182 -7.66 -3.68 5.39
N SER A 183 -8.49 -4.72 5.49
CA SER A 183 -9.01 -5.18 6.77
C SER A 183 -7.92 -5.80 7.65
N SER A 184 -7.88 -5.32 8.90
CA SER A 184 -7.02 -5.88 9.94
C SER A 184 -7.40 -7.31 10.33
N LEU A 185 -8.64 -7.72 10.05
CA LEU A 185 -9.14 -9.09 10.29
C LEU A 185 -8.71 -10.05 9.18
N VAL A 186 -8.74 -9.57 7.94
CA VAL A 186 -8.51 -10.36 6.72
C VAL A 186 -7.02 -10.45 6.41
N GLY A 187 -6.24 -9.45 6.85
CA GLY A 187 -4.78 -9.47 7.00
C GLY A 187 -4.03 -10.16 5.86
N GLY A 188 -3.55 -9.40 4.88
CA GLY A 188 -2.62 -9.98 3.90
C GLY A 188 -2.46 -9.17 2.64
N GLU A 189 -1.23 -9.21 2.12
CA GLU A 189 -0.87 -8.75 0.79
C GLU A 189 -1.23 -9.88 -0.20
N THR A 190 -1.97 -9.59 -1.27
CA THR A 190 -2.38 -10.69 -2.18
C THR A 190 -1.21 -11.31 -2.92
N LEU A 191 -0.26 -10.49 -3.39
CA LEU A 191 0.97 -10.96 -4.04
C LEU A 191 2.15 -10.20 -3.43
N ALA A 192 3.16 -10.93 -2.96
CA ALA A 192 4.42 -10.34 -2.51
C ALA A 192 5.62 -11.08 -3.08
N PHE A 193 6.69 -10.33 -3.35
CA PHE A 193 7.93 -10.79 -3.94
C PHE A 193 9.14 -10.31 -3.14
N ASN A 194 10.22 -11.06 -3.16
CA ASN A 194 11.52 -10.58 -2.68
C ASN A 194 12.22 -9.70 -3.75
N GLU A 195 13.39 -9.15 -3.41
CA GLU A 195 14.15 -8.27 -4.32
C GLU A 195 14.59 -8.96 -5.62
N ASP A 196 14.77 -10.29 -5.60
CA ASP A 196 15.10 -11.13 -6.76
C ASP A 196 13.88 -11.48 -7.63
N GLY A 197 12.69 -11.04 -7.23
CA GLY A 197 11.43 -11.32 -7.93
C GLY A 197 10.83 -12.70 -7.63
N ARG A 198 11.33 -13.44 -6.63
CA ARG A 198 10.69 -14.69 -6.18
C ARG A 198 9.43 -14.36 -5.41
N LEU A 199 8.33 -15.04 -5.74
CA LEU A 199 7.07 -14.95 -5.00
C LEU A 199 7.29 -15.46 -3.56
N THR A 200 7.07 -14.60 -2.56
CA THR A 200 7.21 -14.91 -1.14
C THR A 200 5.88 -15.17 -0.46
N SER A 201 4.79 -14.59 -0.97
CA SER A 201 3.45 -14.90 -0.49
C SER A 201 2.36 -14.70 -1.54
N VAL A 202 1.29 -15.46 -1.38
CA VAL A 202 0.04 -15.31 -2.13
C VAL A 202 -1.17 -15.51 -1.22
N CYS A 203 -2.23 -14.75 -1.48
CA CYS A 203 -3.51 -14.87 -0.79
C CYS A 203 -4.57 -15.42 -1.74
N THR A 204 -5.40 -16.36 -1.28
CA THR A 204 -6.45 -16.98 -2.12
C THR A 204 -7.77 -17.16 -1.37
N VAL A 205 -8.87 -17.01 -2.11
CA VAL A 205 -10.23 -17.35 -1.68
C VAL A 205 -10.70 -18.71 -2.21
N LYS A 206 -9.78 -19.52 -2.74
CA LYS A 206 -10.04 -20.89 -3.22
C LYS A 206 -9.40 -21.91 -2.29
N ASN A 207 -10.00 -23.09 -2.26
CA ASN A 207 -9.43 -24.22 -1.54
C ASN A 207 -8.16 -24.73 -2.22
N ILE A 208 -7.27 -25.31 -1.43
CA ILE A 208 -6.06 -25.99 -1.89
C ILE A 208 -6.11 -27.43 -1.39
N ILE A 209 -5.80 -28.37 -2.28
CA ILE A 209 -5.69 -29.78 -1.97
C ILE A 209 -4.22 -30.11 -1.73
N VAL A 210 -3.89 -30.63 -0.57
CA VAL A 210 -2.54 -31.07 -0.19
C VAL A 210 -2.56 -32.55 0.16
N GLN A 211 -1.49 -33.29 -0.14
CA GLN A 211 -1.36 -34.69 0.27
C GLN A 211 -0.89 -34.78 1.72
N ASN A 212 -1.43 -35.76 2.47
CA ASN A 212 -0.92 -36.06 3.81
C ASN A 212 0.39 -36.86 3.72
N PRO A 213 1.37 -36.60 4.60
CA PRO A 213 2.62 -37.37 4.63
C PRO A 213 2.36 -38.85 4.83
N GLY A 214 2.93 -39.67 3.95
CA GLY A 214 2.89 -41.13 4.08
C GLY A 214 1.51 -41.76 3.83
N SER A 215 0.55 -41.03 3.25
CA SER A 215 -0.75 -41.59 2.88
C SER A 215 -1.19 -41.13 1.49
N SER A 216 -2.05 -41.90 0.82
CA SER A 216 -2.75 -41.47 -0.39
C SER A 216 -3.90 -40.49 -0.13
N ASN A 217 -4.16 -40.16 1.14
CA ASN A 217 -5.29 -39.30 1.51
C ASN A 217 -4.93 -37.83 1.29
N GLU A 218 -5.84 -37.14 0.62
CA GLU A 218 -5.80 -35.71 0.41
C GLU A 218 -6.39 -34.94 1.60
N ARG A 219 -5.92 -33.73 1.81
CA ARG A 219 -6.40 -32.77 2.78
C ARG A 219 -6.78 -31.49 2.07
N LEU A 220 -7.99 -31.01 2.36
CA LEU A 220 -8.47 -29.73 1.88
C LEU A 220 -8.07 -28.63 2.87
N LEU A 221 -7.40 -27.59 2.38
CA LEU A 221 -7.17 -26.34 3.08
C LEU A 221 -8.09 -25.28 2.48
N SER A 222 -8.95 -24.69 3.29
CA SER A 222 -9.98 -23.76 2.84
C SER A 222 -9.80 -22.38 3.48
N PRO A 223 -10.20 -21.30 2.79
CA PRO A 223 -10.49 -20.02 3.43
C PRO A 223 -11.52 -20.19 4.56
N ASP A 224 -11.48 -19.30 5.56
CA ASP A 224 -12.47 -19.29 6.63
C ASP A 224 -13.55 -18.24 6.38
N THR A 225 -14.66 -18.37 7.09
CA THR A 225 -15.72 -17.36 7.14
C THR A 225 -16.04 -17.04 8.58
N ILE A 226 -16.11 -15.75 8.92
CA ILE A 226 -16.56 -15.26 10.22
C ILE A 226 -17.86 -14.48 10.08
N GLN A 227 -18.70 -14.51 11.10
CA GLN A 227 -19.87 -13.62 11.15
C GLN A 227 -19.38 -12.18 11.28
N SER A 228 -19.98 -11.27 10.51
CA SER A 228 -19.69 -9.86 10.60
C SER A 228 -20.18 -9.30 11.94
N TYR A 229 -19.38 -8.42 12.54
CA TYR A 229 -19.78 -7.71 13.77
C TYR A 229 -20.79 -6.59 13.51
N CYS A 230 -20.92 -6.13 12.25
CA CYS A 230 -21.77 -5.00 11.89
C CYS A 230 -23.15 -5.41 11.38
N ASP A 231 -23.28 -6.66 10.94
CA ASP A 231 -24.51 -7.18 10.34
C ASP A 231 -24.58 -8.68 10.60
N GLU A 232 -25.54 -9.08 11.45
CA GLU A 232 -25.73 -10.45 11.92
C GLU A 232 -26.05 -11.43 10.78
N ASP A 233 -26.56 -10.95 9.65
CA ASP A 233 -26.91 -11.75 8.48
C ASP A 233 -25.77 -11.82 7.44
N SER A 234 -24.62 -11.18 7.71
CA SER A 234 -23.48 -11.15 6.80
C SER A 234 -22.26 -11.90 7.34
N TYR A 235 -21.51 -12.51 6.42
CA TYR A 235 -20.27 -13.22 6.70
C TYR A 235 -19.10 -12.55 5.97
N ILE A 236 -17.96 -12.46 6.65
CA ILE A 236 -16.70 -11.96 6.12
C ILE A 236 -15.85 -13.16 5.74
N LEU A 237 -15.37 -13.18 4.49
CA LEU A 237 -14.46 -14.20 3.99
C LEU A 237 -13.02 -13.85 4.39
N LEU A 238 -12.37 -14.76 5.11
CA LEU A 238 -10.95 -14.68 5.47
C LEU A 238 -10.16 -15.58 4.52
N PRO A 239 -9.32 -15.02 3.65
CA PRO A 239 -8.59 -15.78 2.64
C PRO A 239 -7.50 -16.65 3.27
N LEU A 240 -7.10 -17.68 2.54
CA LEU A 240 -5.96 -18.52 2.89
C LEU A 240 -4.67 -17.77 2.54
N ASN A 241 -3.84 -17.52 3.54
CA ASN A 241 -2.54 -16.88 3.38
C ASN A 241 -1.45 -17.93 3.17
N ILE A 242 -0.67 -17.80 2.09
CA ILE A 242 0.32 -18.78 1.69
C ILE A 242 1.67 -18.10 1.60
N ARG A 243 2.69 -18.62 2.29
CA ARG A 243 4.06 -18.08 2.31
C ARG A 243 5.07 -19.12 1.84
N PHE A 244 6.08 -18.67 1.12
CA PHE A 244 7.14 -19.50 0.56
C PHE A 244 8.49 -19.06 1.15
N GLU A 245 9.09 -19.89 1.99
CA GLU A 245 10.36 -19.56 2.66
C GLU A 245 11.20 -20.81 2.90
N GLY A 246 12.51 -20.74 2.60
CA GLY A 246 13.47 -21.78 2.97
C GLY A 246 13.17 -23.19 2.43
N GLY A 247 12.44 -23.30 1.31
CA GLY A 247 12.01 -24.61 0.76
C GLY A 247 10.73 -25.18 1.42
N TYR A 248 10.07 -24.40 2.26
CA TYR A 248 8.79 -24.73 2.86
C TYR A 248 7.70 -23.80 2.34
N THR A 249 6.48 -24.32 2.29
CA THR A 249 5.27 -23.52 2.11
C THR A 249 4.47 -23.54 3.39
N THR A 250 4.02 -22.39 3.84
CA THR A 250 3.13 -22.28 5.00
C THR A 250 1.78 -21.75 4.54
N CYS A 251 0.72 -22.51 4.80
CA CYS A 251 -0.66 -22.11 4.55
C CYS A 251 -1.31 -21.80 5.90
N GLU A 252 -1.79 -20.58 6.07
CA GLU A 252 -2.35 -20.08 7.32
C GLU A 252 -3.80 -19.64 7.10
N ASN A 253 -4.67 -20.13 7.98
CA ASN A 253 -6.04 -19.69 8.15
C ASN A 253 -6.35 -19.63 9.67
N MET A 254 -7.56 -19.24 10.08
CA MET A 254 -7.95 -19.23 11.50
C MET A 254 -7.91 -20.62 12.14
N SER A 255 -8.13 -21.67 11.36
CA SER A 255 -8.10 -23.05 11.84
C SER A 255 -6.69 -23.53 12.18
N GLY A 256 -5.65 -22.92 11.60
CA GLY A 256 -4.27 -23.29 11.87
C GLY A 256 -3.24 -22.86 10.84
N ILE A 257 -2.01 -23.21 11.17
CA ILE A 257 -0.83 -23.05 10.33
C ILE A 257 -0.44 -24.45 9.83
N HIS A 258 -0.39 -24.64 8.51
CA HIS A 258 -0.03 -25.87 7.84
C HIS A 258 1.29 -25.69 7.10
N VAL A 259 2.29 -26.50 7.43
CA VAL A 259 3.62 -26.46 6.79
C VAL A 259 3.72 -27.60 5.79
N LEU A 260 4.01 -27.26 4.54
CA LEU A 260 4.17 -28.17 3.42
C LEU A 260 5.63 -28.17 2.94
N ALA A 261 6.16 -29.32 2.50
CA ALA A 261 7.40 -29.35 1.73
C ALA A 261 7.15 -28.82 0.32
N THR A 262 8.08 -28.01 -0.23
CA THR A 262 8.07 -27.69 -1.66
C THR A 262 8.76 -28.80 -2.46
N GLY A 263 8.07 -29.40 -3.42
CA GLY A 263 8.54 -30.53 -4.22
C GLY A 263 7.43 -31.13 -5.11
N ALA A 264 7.74 -32.21 -5.85
CA ALA A 264 6.77 -32.93 -6.68
C ALA A 264 5.76 -33.69 -5.80
N GLY A 265 4.79 -32.96 -5.24
CA GLY A 265 3.81 -33.42 -4.27
C GLY A 265 3.74 -32.47 -3.07
N MET A 266 2.61 -31.77 -2.89
CA MET A 266 2.38 -30.92 -1.72
C MET A 266 2.14 -31.79 -0.49
N THR A 267 3.18 -32.11 0.27
CA THR A 267 3.04 -32.97 1.46
C THR A 267 3.01 -32.14 2.74
N CYS A 268 1.95 -32.24 3.54
CA CYS A 268 1.77 -31.46 4.78
C CYS A 268 2.56 -32.03 5.97
N ILE A 269 3.76 -31.54 6.24
CA ILE A 269 4.69 -32.09 7.22
C ILE A 269 4.27 -31.78 8.67
N LYS A 270 3.62 -30.64 8.91
CA LYS A 270 3.24 -30.23 10.26
C LYS A 270 2.00 -29.33 10.27
N SER A 271 1.19 -29.41 11.31
CA SER A 271 0.07 -28.51 11.56
C SER A 271 0.11 -28.02 12.99
N TYR A 272 -0.18 -26.73 13.18
CA TYR A 272 -0.29 -26.09 14.48
C TYR A 272 -1.63 -25.36 14.57
N MET A 273 -2.24 -25.32 15.74
CA MET A 273 -3.30 -24.33 15.99
C MET A 273 -2.65 -22.98 16.26
N PRO A 274 -3.26 -21.86 15.81
CA PRO A 274 -2.73 -20.54 16.14
C PRO A 274 -2.84 -20.37 17.65
N ASP A 275 -1.80 -19.85 18.30
CA ASP A 275 -1.90 -19.47 19.70
C ASP A 275 -3.06 -18.47 19.83
N LYS A 276 -4.11 -18.82 20.58
CA LYS A 276 -5.34 -18.02 20.76
C LYS A 276 -5.12 -16.63 21.39
N LYS A 277 -3.88 -16.18 21.53
CA LYS A 277 -3.50 -14.92 22.16
C LYS A 277 -3.51 -13.70 21.24
N ASN A 278 -3.58 -13.86 19.91
CA ASN A 278 -3.39 -12.73 18.97
C ASN A 278 -4.64 -12.23 18.24
N PHE A 279 -5.83 -12.80 18.47
CA PHE A 279 -7.10 -12.30 17.88
C PHE A 279 -7.91 -11.40 18.83
N ARG A 280 -7.29 -10.87 19.90
CA ARG A 280 -7.89 -9.80 20.70
C ARG A 280 -7.19 -8.49 20.43
N HIS A 281 -7.60 -7.75 19.40
CA HIS A 281 -7.41 -6.30 19.32
C HIS A 281 -8.57 -5.66 18.56
#